data_AF-A0A529LCS2-F1
#
_entry.id   AF-A0A529LCS2-F1
#
_cell.length_a   1.000
_cell.length_b   1.000
_cell.length_c   1.000
_cell.angle_alpha   90.00
_cell.angle_beta   90.00
_cell.angle_gamma   90.00
#
_symmetry.space_group_name_H-M   'P 1'
#
loop_
_entity.id
_entity.type
_entity.pdbx_description
1 polymer ?
#
loop_
_entity_poly.entity_id
_entity_poly.type
_entity_poly.pdbx_seq_one_letter_code
_entity_poly.pdbx_strand_id
1 'polypeptide(L)'
;MIFERIAPEQHDTLDGVPEPSETPLLVGHGQAAGVLTAAYRAGKLPHALIFSGPVGIGKATLAFHLAHHLLKHPDFAKAPESLAAPDPASSLFRQIATGAHPSVLH
;
A
#
# COMPACT_ATOMS: atom_id res chain seq x y z
N MET A 1 12.96 16.91 -7.49
CA MET A 1 11.49 17.01 -7.28
C MET A 1 11.31 17.25 -5.80
N ILE A 2 10.74 18.39 -5.42
CA ILE A 2 10.39 18.68 -4.03
C ILE A 2 9.20 17.78 -3.70
N PHE A 3 9.36 16.95 -2.67
CA PHE A 3 8.27 16.15 -2.13
C PHE A 3 7.26 17.09 -1.46
N GLU A 4 5.99 16.97 -1.83
CA GLU A 4 4.88 17.68 -1.20
C GLU A 4 4.04 16.64 -0.44
N ARG A 5 3.98 16.80 0.89
CA ARG A 5 3.21 15.92 1.77
C ARG A 5 1.72 16.16 1.58
N ILE A 6 0.98 15.11 1.27
CA ILE A 6 -0.48 15.10 1.15
C ILE A 6 -1.14 14.26 2.24
N ALA A 7 -0.41 13.29 2.81
CA ALA A 7 -0.89 12.54 3.96
C ALA A 7 -0.87 13.42 5.23
N PRO A 8 -1.85 13.24 6.14
CA PRO A 8 -1.82 13.91 7.43
C PRO A 8 -0.60 13.45 8.25
N GLU A 9 -0.02 14.38 9.01
CA GLU A 9 1.08 14.03 9.91
C GLU A 9 0.60 13.11 11.04
N GLN A 10 1.40 12.09 11.33
CA GLN A 10 1.22 11.10 12.36
C GLN A 10 2.29 11.25 13.45
N HIS A 11 2.12 10.52 14.56
CA HIS A 11 3.07 10.56 15.68
C HIS A 11 4.50 10.15 15.29
N ASP A 12 4.64 9.25 14.32
CA ASP A 12 5.93 8.73 13.85
C ASP A 12 6.42 9.39 12.55
N THR A 13 5.82 10.52 12.18
CA THR A 13 6.20 11.28 10.98
C THR A 13 7.66 11.74 11.07
N LEU A 14 8.39 11.54 9.99
CA LEU A 14 9.78 11.99 9.85
C LEU A 14 9.86 13.12 8.82
N ASP A 15 10.64 14.16 9.13
CA ASP A 15 10.85 15.29 8.23
C ASP A 15 11.53 14.85 6.92
N GLY A 16 10.96 15.27 5.79
CA GLY A 16 11.48 14.92 4.46
C GLY A 16 11.23 13.46 4.03
N VAL A 17 10.54 12.67 4.84
CA VAL A 17 10.14 11.30 4.50
C VAL A 17 8.63 11.28 4.19
N PRO A 18 8.21 10.73 3.04
CA PRO A 18 6.80 10.53 2.76
C PRO A 18 6.16 9.54 3.73
N GLU A 19 4.90 9.77 4.08
CA GLU A 19 4.13 8.81 4.84
C GLU A 19 3.97 7.49 4.08
N PRO A 20 3.78 6.35 4.78
CA PRO A 20 3.60 5.06 4.13
C PRO A 20 2.44 5.02 3.13
N SER A 21 1.37 5.79 3.39
CA SER A 21 0.17 5.87 2.55
C SER A 21 0.35 6.72 1.28
N GLU A 22 1.32 7.63 1.27
CA GLU A 22 1.64 8.51 0.13
C GLU A 22 2.94 8.12 -0.60
N THR A 23 3.50 6.94 -0.29
CA THR A 23 4.72 6.44 -0.91
C THR A 23 4.40 5.57 -2.14
N PRO A 24 4.67 6.02 -3.39
CA PRO A 24 4.43 5.21 -4.59
C PRO A 24 5.52 4.15 -4.84
N LEU A 25 6.66 4.25 -4.15
CA LEU A 25 7.80 3.36 -4.33
C LEU A 25 7.86 2.32 -3.21
N LEU A 26 7.74 1.04 -3.56
CA LEU A 26 8.00 -0.07 -2.65
C LEU A 26 9.36 -0.70 -2.99
N VAL A 27 10.31 -0.60 -2.07
CA VAL A 27 11.64 -1.21 -2.22
C VAL A 27 11.69 -2.51 -1.40
N GLY A 28 12.20 -3.58 -2.02
CA GLY A 28 12.27 -4.90 -1.38
C GLY A 28 10.90 -5.61 -1.36
N HIS A 29 10.69 -6.47 -0.36
CA HIS A 29 9.44 -7.22 -0.14
C HIS A 29 8.90 -8.08 -1.29
N GLY A 30 9.67 -8.29 -2.37
CA GLY A 30 9.19 -9.03 -3.56
C GLY A 30 8.62 -10.42 -3.24
N GLN A 31 9.25 -11.17 -2.32
CA GLN A 31 8.72 -12.45 -1.86
C GLN A 31 7.37 -12.31 -1.14
N ALA A 32 7.27 -11.38 -0.19
CA ALA A 32 6.03 -11.15 0.56
C ALA A 32 4.91 -10.65 -0.35
N ALA A 33 5.21 -9.70 -1.25
CA ALA A 33 4.29 -9.20 -2.25
C ALA A 33 3.78 -10.33 -3.16
N GLY A 34 4.66 -11.21 -3.64
CA GLY A 34 4.29 -12.35 -4.47
C GLY A 34 3.38 -13.36 -3.75
N VAL A 35 3.64 -13.65 -2.46
CA VAL A 35 2.75 -14.51 -1.66
C VAL A 35 1.36 -13.89 -1.53
N LEU A 36 1.28 -12.58 -1.30
CA LEU A 36 0.01 -11.87 -1.13
C LEU A 36 -0.79 -11.80 -2.43
N THR A 37 -0.16 -11.46 -3.56
CA THR A 37 -0.84 -11.41 -4.86
C THR A 37 -1.29 -12.78 -5.32
N ALA A 38 -0.48 -13.82 -5.09
CA ALA A 38 -0.86 -15.21 -5.39
C ALA A 38 -2.08 -15.66 -4.54
N ALA A 39 -2.08 -15.37 -3.24
CA ALA A 39 -3.20 -15.67 -2.35
C ALA A 39 -4.47 -14.92 -2.76
N TYR A 40 -4.35 -13.63 -3.13
CA TYR A 40 -5.46 -12.84 -3.61
C TYR A 40 -6.06 -13.41 -4.90
N ARG A 41 -5.23 -13.66 -5.92
CA ARG A 41 -5.69 -14.24 -7.20
C ARG A 41 -6.32 -15.61 -7.07
N ALA A 42 -5.92 -16.39 -6.07
CA ALA A 42 -6.51 -17.68 -5.76
C ALA A 42 -7.86 -17.57 -5.00
N GLY A 43 -8.31 -16.36 -4.64
CA GLY A 43 -9.48 -16.16 -3.78
C GLY A 43 -9.27 -16.65 -2.35
N LYS A 44 -8.00 -16.74 -1.90
CA LYS A 44 -7.59 -17.35 -0.62
C LYS A 44 -6.80 -16.37 0.27
N LEU A 45 -6.95 -15.07 0.05
CA LEU A 45 -6.33 -14.06 0.91
C LEU A 45 -6.93 -14.17 2.33
N PRO A 46 -6.11 -14.32 3.38
CA PRO A 46 -6.60 -14.35 4.75
C PRO A 46 -7.36 -13.08 5.14
N HIS A 47 -8.32 -13.19 6.05
CA HIS A 47 -9.08 -12.04 6.54
C HIS A 47 -8.25 -11.05 7.37
N ALA A 48 -7.10 -11.50 7.90
CA ALA A 48 -6.17 -10.67 8.64
C ALA A 48 -4.74 -11.01 8.26
N LEU A 49 -3.90 -9.98 8.17
CA LEU A 49 -2.47 -10.08 7.88
C LEU A 49 -1.69 -9.36 8.98
N ILE A 50 -0.59 -9.96 9.42
CA ILE A 50 0.33 -9.36 10.39
C ILE A 50 1.69 -9.20 9.71
N PHE A 51 2.15 -7.96 9.57
CA PHE A 51 3.47 -7.64 9.03
C PHE A 51 4.47 -7.49 10.18
N SER A 52 5.46 -8.36 10.24
CA SER A 52 6.53 -8.33 11.25
C SER A 52 7.89 -8.07 10.61
N GLY A 53 8.78 -7.40 11.33
CA GLY A 53 10.13 -7.07 10.89
C GLY A 53 10.67 -5.77 11.49
N PRO A 54 11.93 -5.42 11.20
CA PRO A 54 12.60 -4.23 11.75
C PRO A 54 11.83 -2.92 11.54
N VAL A 55 12.05 -1.94 12.41
CA VAL A 55 11.52 -0.58 12.24
C VAL A 55 12.06 0.01 10.93
N GLY A 56 11.21 0.74 10.19
CA GLY A 56 11.61 1.38 8.94
C GLY A 56 11.77 0.46 7.71
N ILE A 57 11.58 -0.86 7.82
CA ILE A 57 11.76 -1.78 6.68
C ILE A 57 10.70 -1.64 5.57
N GLY A 58 9.68 -0.78 5.72
CA GLY A 58 8.60 -0.60 4.73
C GLY A 58 7.37 -1.48 4.93
N LYS A 59 7.12 -1.98 6.15
CA LYS A 59 5.94 -2.82 6.47
C LYS A 59 4.61 -2.11 6.16
N ALA A 60 4.45 -0.88 6.64
CA ALA A 60 3.26 -0.08 6.41
C ALA A 60 3.11 0.24 4.92
N THR A 61 4.21 0.58 4.24
CA THR A 61 4.22 0.83 2.79
C THR A 61 3.72 -0.39 2.01
N LEU A 62 4.20 -1.60 2.34
CA LEU A 62 3.70 -2.84 1.73
C LEU A 62 2.19 -3.02 1.96
N ALA A 63 1.69 -2.72 3.17
CA ALA A 63 0.27 -2.83 3.48
C ALA A 63 -0.58 -1.84 2.64
N PHE A 64 -0.14 -0.59 2.46
CA PHE A 64 -0.83 0.38 1.60
C PHE A 64 -0.79 -0.01 0.12
N HIS A 65 0.33 -0.56 -0.36
CA HIS A 65 0.42 -1.09 -1.72
C HIS A 65 -0.53 -2.27 -1.94
N LEU A 66 -0.66 -3.17 -0.95
CA LEU A 66 -1.66 -4.23 -0.99
C LEU A 66 -3.08 -3.65 -1.00
N ALA A 67 -3.42 -2.74 -0.09
CA ALA A 67 -4.74 -2.11 -0.03
C ALA A 67 -5.10 -1.45 -1.37
N HIS A 68 -4.18 -0.69 -1.96
CA HIS A 68 -4.34 -0.08 -3.27
C HIS A 68 -4.57 -1.14 -4.37
N HIS A 69 -3.82 -2.24 -4.36
CA HIS A 69 -4.00 -3.35 -5.30
C HIS A 69 -5.40 -3.98 -5.19
N LEU A 70 -5.85 -4.28 -3.97
CA LEU A 70 -7.17 -4.88 -3.72
C LEU A 70 -8.31 -3.96 -4.17
N LEU A 71 -8.20 -2.66 -3.90
CA LEU A 71 -9.22 -1.68 -4.27
C LEU A 71 -9.23 -1.37 -5.77
N LYS A 72 -8.05 -1.37 -6.43
CA LYS A 72 -7.94 -1.17 -7.87
C LYS A 72 -8.40 -2.38 -8.68
N HIS A 73 -8.30 -3.58 -8.13
CA HIS A 73 -8.56 -4.84 -8.84
C HIS A 73 -9.58 -5.72 -8.10
N PRO A 74 -10.85 -5.29 -7.94
CA PRO A 74 -11.83 -6.02 -7.13
C PRO A 74 -12.16 -7.44 -7.63
N ASP A 75 -11.98 -7.70 -8.93
CA ASP A 75 -12.08 -9.04 -9.52
C ASP A 75 -10.73 -9.78 -9.36
N PHE A 76 -10.62 -10.56 -8.30
CA PHE A 76 -9.38 -11.27 -7.95
C PHE A 76 -8.87 -12.20 -9.06
N ALA A 77 -9.75 -12.79 -9.87
CA ALA A 77 -9.36 -13.70 -10.94
C ALA A 77 -8.61 -12.99 -12.08
N LYS A 78 -8.82 -11.67 -12.23
CA LYS A 78 -8.19 -10.81 -13.24
C LYS A 78 -7.14 -9.87 -12.65
N ALA A 79 -6.87 -9.97 -11.34
CA ALA A 79 -5.89 -9.13 -10.69
C ALA A 79 -4.46 -9.44 -11.21
N PRO A 80 -3.58 -8.43 -11.36
CA PRO A 80 -2.19 -8.62 -11.76
C PRO A 80 -1.40 -9.53 -10.81
N GLU A 81 -0.36 -10.18 -11.31
CA GLU A 81 0.48 -11.10 -10.52
C GLU A 81 1.40 -10.37 -9.52
N SER A 82 1.60 -9.08 -9.70
CA SER A 82 2.47 -8.23 -8.90
C SER A 82 1.74 -7.00 -8.37
N LEU A 83 2.20 -6.46 -7.24
CA LEU A 83 1.77 -5.15 -6.76
C LEU A 83 2.31 -4.09 -7.74
N ALA A 84 1.42 -3.51 -8.54
CA ALA A 84 1.77 -2.40 -9.41
C ALA A 84 2.03 -1.14 -8.55
N ALA A 85 3.04 -0.36 -8.93
CA ALA A 85 3.28 0.94 -8.32
C ALA A 85 2.00 1.80 -8.43
N PRO A 86 1.47 2.30 -7.30
CA PRO A 86 0.34 3.22 -7.33
C PRO A 86 0.72 4.48 -8.11
N ASP A 87 -0.22 4.99 -8.91
CA ASP A 87 -0.05 6.23 -9.66
C ASP A 87 -0.40 7.42 -8.74
N PRO A 88 0.55 8.31 -8.40
CA PRO A 88 0.29 9.48 -7.57
C PRO A 88 -0.78 10.43 -8.12
N ALA A 89 -0.99 10.43 -9.43
CA ALA A 89 -2.02 11.25 -10.06
C ALA A 89 -3.44 10.64 -9.94
N SER A 90 -3.56 9.36 -9.60
CA SER A 90 -4.85 8.69 -9.51
C SER A 90 -5.68 9.17 -8.31
N SER A 91 -7.01 9.16 -8.46
CA SER A 91 -7.94 9.51 -7.38
C SER A 91 -7.84 8.52 -6.21
N LEU A 92 -7.77 7.22 -6.51
CA LEU A 92 -7.66 6.16 -5.50
C LEU A 92 -6.41 6.36 -4.62
N PHE A 93 -5.25 6.61 -5.23
CA PHE A 93 -4.02 6.87 -4.47
C PHE A 93 -4.18 8.07 -3.55
N ARG A 94 -4.66 9.20 -4.06
CA ARG A 94 -4.85 10.42 -3.25
C ARG A 94 -5.86 10.23 -2.14
N GLN A 95 -6.94 9.51 -2.37
CA GLN A 95 -7.94 9.20 -1.34
C GLN A 95 -7.39 8.30 -0.23
N ILE A 96 -6.54 7.33 -0.57
CA ILE A 96 -5.86 6.50 0.43
C ILE A 96 -4.84 7.34 1.21
N ALA A 97 -4.00 8.09 0.50
CA ALA A 97 -2.94 8.92 1.09
C ALA A 97 -3.49 9.93 2.09
N THR A 98 -4.61 10.59 1.78
CA THR A 98 -5.23 11.60 2.66
C THR A 98 -6.17 11.02 3.71
N GLY A 99 -6.39 9.70 3.73
CA GLY A 99 -7.37 9.05 4.62
C GLY A 99 -8.84 9.29 4.26
N ALA A 100 -9.12 9.72 3.04
CA ALA A 100 -10.48 9.96 2.55
C ALA A 100 -11.17 8.71 1.99
N HIS A 101 -10.46 7.59 1.77
CA HIS A 101 -11.06 6.39 1.20
C HIS A 101 -11.83 5.58 2.27
N PRO A 102 -13.14 5.33 2.11
CA PRO A 102 -13.98 4.75 3.17
C PRO A 102 -13.62 3.30 3.54
N SER A 103 -12.98 2.55 2.64
CA SER A 103 -12.52 1.18 2.88
C SER A 103 -11.10 1.09 3.44
N VAL A 104 -10.45 2.21 3.76
CA VAL A 104 -9.10 2.25 4.35
C VAL A 104 -9.13 3.14 5.58
N LEU A 105 -8.76 2.57 6.73
CA LEU A 105 -8.67 3.28 8.01
C LEU A 105 -7.24 3.13 8.53
N HIS A 106 -6.62 4.25 8.89
CA HIS A 106 -5.26 4.37 9.42
C HIS A 106 -5.09 5.72 10.12
#